data_AF-A0A172U2H5-F1
#
_entry.id   AF-A0A172U2H5-F1
#
_cell.length_a   1.000
_cell.length_b   1.000
_cell.length_c   1.000
_cell.angle_alpha   90.00
_cell.angle_beta   90.00
_cell.angle_gamma   90.00
#
_symmetry.space_group_name_H-M   'P 1'
#
loop_
_entity.id
_entity.type
_entity.pdbx_description
1 polymer ?
#
loop_
_entity_poly.entity_id
_entity_poly.type
_entity_poly.pdbx_seq_one_letter_code
_entity_poly.pdbx_strand_id
1 'polypeptide(L)'
;MKIITWNCNMAFRKKADIILMHQPDILVVPECEHPDKLRFNGDTPKPTDTLWFGHNQNKGLGIFSYGHFRFKVLDVHNDNLKMIIPITVSGGQFDFTLFAIWANNPGDPDGAYVTQVWKAIHHYDTSITSKQTILIGDFNSNTIWDKPRREGNHSAVVKRLEEKGIYSVYHKHFNQTQGKEQHPTWYMYRHHDKPYHLDYCFVSIDMLECLKSVEVGNYEFWTKYSDHVPVIVTFDVLPD
;
A
#
# COMPACT_ATOMS: atom_id res chain seq x y z
N MET A 1 -1.51 15.90 -3.22
CA MET A 1 -1.97 14.55 -3.58
C MET A 1 -2.26 13.76 -2.33
N LYS A 2 -3.43 13.12 -2.20
CA LYS A 2 -3.78 12.20 -1.12
C LYS A 2 -3.83 10.77 -1.63
N ILE A 3 -2.98 9.92 -1.09
CA ILE A 3 -2.95 8.50 -1.38
C ILE A 3 -3.30 7.70 -0.13
N ILE A 4 -4.15 6.68 -0.30
CA ILE A 4 -4.62 5.84 0.80
C ILE A 4 -4.36 4.38 0.46
N THR A 5 -3.90 3.60 1.45
CA THR A 5 -4.03 2.14 1.41
C THR A 5 -4.96 1.65 2.51
N TRP A 6 -5.82 0.70 2.16
CA TRP A 6 -6.68 0.02 3.12
C TRP A 6 -6.99 -1.39 2.64
N ASN A 7 -6.45 -2.41 3.31
CA ASN A 7 -6.90 -3.78 3.12
C ASN A 7 -8.37 -3.87 3.57
N CYS A 8 -9.28 -4.00 2.61
CA CYS A 8 -10.70 -3.87 2.89
C CYS A 8 -11.31 -5.16 3.43
N ASN A 9 -10.58 -6.28 3.47
CA ASN A 9 -11.09 -7.61 3.82
C ASN A 9 -12.38 -7.94 3.04
N MET A 10 -12.24 -7.96 1.71
CA MET A 10 -13.31 -8.26 0.74
C MET A 10 -14.52 -7.31 0.82
N ALA A 11 -15.55 -7.58 0.01
CA ALA A 11 -16.81 -6.85 0.00
C ALA A 11 -16.68 -5.32 -0.15
N PHE A 12 -15.67 -4.83 -0.86
CA PHE A 12 -15.34 -3.40 -0.97
C PHE A 12 -16.53 -2.56 -1.44
N ARG A 13 -17.38 -3.09 -2.32
CA ARG A 13 -18.61 -2.42 -2.78
C ARG A 13 -19.52 -1.92 -1.65
N LYS A 14 -19.49 -2.56 -0.48
CA LYS A 14 -20.29 -2.19 0.70
C LYS A 14 -19.60 -1.17 1.62
N LYS A 15 -18.33 -0.88 1.35
CA LYS A 15 -17.42 -0.15 2.25
C LYS A 15 -16.81 1.09 1.59
N ALA A 16 -16.90 1.19 0.27
CA ALA A 16 -16.27 2.26 -0.51
C ALA A 16 -16.67 3.66 -0.03
N ASP A 17 -17.96 3.92 0.22
CA ASP A 17 -18.43 5.22 0.71
C ASP A 17 -17.64 5.73 1.91
N ILE A 18 -17.27 4.82 2.82
CA ILE A 18 -16.60 5.15 4.08
C ILE A 18 -15.18 5.68 3.82
N ILE A 19 -14.42 4.99 2.98
CA ILE A 19 -13.04 5.41 2.67
C ILE A 19 -13.03 6.63 1.72
N LEU A 20 -14.06 6.77 0.89
CA LEU A 20 -14.20 7.90 -0.03
C LEU A 20 -14.58 9.22 0.67
N MET A 21 -15.08 9.19 1.91
CA MET A 21 -15.22 10.41 2.73
C MET A 21 -13.88 11.14 2.92
N HIS A 22 -12.76 10.41 2.87
CA HIS A 22 -11.43 11.02 2.94
C HIS A 22 -10.99 11.69 1.64
N GLN A 23 -11.77 11.57 0.56
CA GLN A 23 -11.48 12.16 -0.76
C GLN A 23 -10.05 11.84 -1.22
N PRO A 24 -9.68 10.54 -1.37
CA PRO A 24 -8.39 10.17 -1.93
C PRO A 24 -8.29 10.62 -3.38
N ASP A 25 -7.09 10.99 -3.83
CA ASP A 25 -6.78 11.06 -5.26
C ASP A 25 -6.49 9.66 -5.81
N ILE A 26 -5.75 8.86 -5.04
CA ILE A 26 -5.38 7.47 -5.36
C ILE A 26 -5.72 6.58 -4.17
N LEU A 27 -6.35 5.44 -4.43
CA LEU A 27 -6.72 4.46 -3.43
C LEU A 27 -6.20 3.08 -3.82
N VAL A 28 -5.34 2.49 -2.99
CA VAL A 28 -4.81 1.13 -3.10
C VAL A 28 -5.55 0.22 -2.12
N VAL A 29 -6.18 -0.83 -2.61
CA VAL A 29 -7.11 -1.67 -1.84
C VAL A 29 -6.70 -3.13 -1.93
N PRO A 30 -5.86 -3.62 -1.01
CA PRO A 30 -5.67 -5.05 -0.81
C PRO A 30 -6.99 -5.75 -0.46
N GLU A 31 -7.09 -7.02 -0.84
CA GLU A 31 -8.30 -7.85 -0.69
C GLU A 31 -9.59 -7.29 -1.32
N CYS A 32 -9.46 -6.45 -2.35
CA CYS A 32 -10.58 -5.87 -3.07
C CYS A 32 -11.28 -6.87 -3.99
N GLU A 33 -12.60 -6.78 -4.10
CA GLU A 33 -13.35 -7.51 -5.12
C GLU A 33 -13.03 -6.99 -6.53
N HIS A 34 -13.24 -7.85 -7.54
CA HIS A 34 -13.09 -7.46 -8.94
C HIS A 34 -13.99 -6.27 -9.30
N PRO A 35 -13.53 -5.32 -10.14
CA PRO A 35 -14.30 -4.13 -10.56
C PRO A 35 -15.71 -4.42 -11.05
N ASP A 36 -15.94 -5.50 -11.80
CA ASP A 36 -17.29 -5.91 -12.26
C ASP A 36 -18.32 -6.13 -11.12
N LYS A 37 -17.84 -6.39 -9.90
CA LYS A 37 -18.67 -6.55 -8.71
C LYS A 37 -18.91 -5.23 -7.97
N LEU A 38 -18.16 -4.18 -8.28
CA LEU A 38 -18.22 -2.87 -7.63
C LEU A 38 -19.44 -2.10 -8.14
N ARG A 39 -20.62 -2.59 -7.75
CA ARG A 39 -21.89 -1.88 -7.92
C ARG A 39 -22.06 -0.95 -6.73
N PHE A 40 -21.59 0.27 -6.89
CA PHE A 40 -21.75 1.30 -5.88
C PHE A 40 -23.18 1.88 -5.87
N ASN A 41 -23.53 2.54 -4.78
CA ASN A 41 -24.80 3.27 -4.68
C ASN A 41 -24.75 4.50 -5.63
N GLY A 42 -25.91 5.09 -5.93
CA GLY A 42 -26.02 6.17 -6.91
C GLY A 42 -25.13 7.40 -6.61
N ASP A 43 -24.90 7.69 -5.33
CA ASP A 43 -24.14 8.86 -4.89
C ASP A 43 -22.65 8.57 -4.66
N THR A 44 -22.24 7.30 -4.73
CA THR A 44 -20.84 6.91 -4.54
C THR A 44 -20.03 7.36 -5.76
N PRO A 45 -18.95 8.15 -5.58
CA PRO A 45 -18.07 8.51 -6.68
C PRO A 45 -17.52 7.26 -7.38
N LYS A 46 -17.47 7.30 -8.72
CA LYS A 46 -16.82 6.26 -9.51
C LYS A 46 -15.36 6.63 -9.74
N PRO A 47 -14.45 5.66 -9.75
CA PRO A 47 -13.06 5.92 -10.09
C PRO A 47 -12.95 6.36 -11.56
N THR A 48 -12.04 7.29 -11.83
CA THR A 48 -11.73 7.79 -13.18
C THR A 48 -10.80 6.86 -13.93
N ASP A 49 -9.96 6.10 -13.20
CA ASP A 49 -9.10 5.04 -13.73
C ASP A 49 -9.01 3.89 -12.73
N THR A 50 -8.78 2.67 -13.21
CA THR A 50 -8.81 1.47 -12.38
C THR A 50 -7.87 0.40 -12.93
N LEU A 51 -7.05 -0.16 -12.04
CA LEU A 51 -6.38 -1.43 -12.25
C LEU A 51 -6.82 -2.43 -11.18
N TRP A 52 -6.88 -3.71 -11.53
CA TRP A 52 -7.16 -4.76 -10.56
C TRP A 52 -6.41 -6.04 -10.92
N PHE A 53 -5.89 -6.72 -9.89
CA PHE A 53 -5.11 -7.95 -10.03
C PHE A 53 -5.63 -9.02 -9.08
N GLY A 54 -5.76 -10.25 -9.59
CA GLY A 54 -6.17 -11.41 -8.82
C GLY A 54 -6.88 -12.47 -9.65
N HIS A 55 -7.06 -13.65 -9.08
CA HIS A 55 -7.80 -14.75 -9.72
C HIS A 55 -9.16 -15.00 -9.07
N ASN A 56 -9.34 -14.56 -7.82
CA ASN A 56 -10.62 -14.65 -7.12
C ASN A 56 -11.38 -13.34 -7.29
N GLN A 57 -12.53 -13.37 -7.94
CA GLN A 57 -13.37 -12.18 -8.13
C GLN A 57 -13.81 -11.51 -6.82
N ASN A 58 -13.69 -12.19 -5.68
CA ASN A 58 -14.02 -11.65 -4.37
C ASN A 58 -12.83 -11.04 -3.62
N LYS A 59 -11.59 -11.26 -4.10
CA LYS A 59 -10.37 -10.96 -3.36
C LYS A 59 -9.15 -10.83 -4.29
N GLY A 60 -8.66 -9.62 -4.43
CA GLY A 60 -7.49 -9.24 -5.21
C GLY A 60 -6.92 -7.90 -4.75
N LEU A 61 -6.14 -7.24 -5.59
CA LEU A 61 -5.57 -5.92 -5.34
C LEU A 61 -6.16 -4.91 -6.30
N GLY A 62 -6.93 -3.95 -5.80
CA GLY A 62 -7.50 -2.85 -6.58
C GLY A 62 -6.68 -1.58 -6.45
N ILE A 63 -6.52 -0.83 -7.54
CA ILE A 63 -5.88 0.48 -7.57
C ILE A 63 -6.84 1.42 -8.30
N PHE A 64 -7.28 2.47 -7.63
CA PHE A 64 -8.33 3.36 -8.12
C PHE A 64 -7.86 4.81 -8.12
N SER A 65 -8.09 5.51 -9.22
CA SER A 65 -7.96 6.96 -9.29
C SER A 65 -9.33 7.58 -9.03
N TYR A 66 -9.42 8.52 -8.11
CA TYR A 66 -10.61 9.35 -7.89
C TYR A 66 -10.36 10.82 -8.27
N GLY A 67 -9.19 11.09 -8.86
CA GLY A 67 -8.80 12.38 -9.41
C GLY A 67 -8.55 12.29 -10.91
N HIS A 68 -7.50 12.97 -11.38
CA HIS A 68 -7.11 13.00 -12.79
C HIS A 68 -6.01 11.99 -13.14
N PHE A 69 -5.50 11.25 -12.16
CA PHE A 69 -4.38 10.33 -12.37
C PHE A 69 -4.74 9.16 -13.28
N ARG A 70 -3.79 8.77 -14.12
CA ARG A 70 -3.87 7.60 -15.01
C ARG A 70 -2.80 6.57 -14.69
N PHE A 71 -3.14 5.30 -14.84
CA PHE A 71 -2.28 4.19 -14.50
C PHE A 71 -1.85 3.39 -15.72
N LYS A 72 -0.56 3.05 -15.78
CA LYS A 72 -0.02 2.10 -16.74
C LYS A 72 0.89 1.11 -16.02
N VAL A 73 0.65 -0.19 -16.17
CA VAL A 73 1.56 -1.22 -15.65
C VAL A 73 2.92 -1.11 -16.33
N LEU A 74 4.02 -1.19 -15.57
CA LEU A 74 5.36 -1.19 -16.18
C LEU A 74 5.60 -2.45 -17.00
N ASP A 75 6.27 -2.31 -18.15
CA ASP A 75 6.56 -3.42 -19.05
C ASP A 75 7.48 -4.50 -18.41
N VAL A 76 8.19 -4.14 -17.34
CA VAL A 76 9.06 -5.04 -16.56
C VAL A 76 8.29 -5.87 -15.51
N HIS A 77 6.97 -5.73 -15.42
CA HIS A 77 6.13 -6.47 -14.48
C HIS A 77 6.35 -7.99 -14.62
N ASN A 78 6.59 -8.63 -13.48
CA ASN A 78 6.80 -10.07 -13.40
C ASN A 78 5.61 -10.72 -12.69
N ASP A 79 4.79 -11.44 -13.44
CA ASP A 79 3.58 -12.11 -12.95
C ASP A 79 3.86 -13.10 -11.80
N ASN A 80 5.10 -13.61 -11.67
CA ASN A 80 5.48 -14.49 -10.56
C ASN A 80 5.50 -13.76 -9.20
N LEU A 81 5.65 -12.43 -9.20
CA LEU A 81 5.58 -11.58 -8.01
C LEU A 81 4.13 -11.21 -7.64
N LYS A 82 3.15 -11.74 -8.38
CA LYS A 82 1.69 -11.71 -8.15
C LYS A 82 1.09 -10.35 -7.83
N MET A 83 1.16 -9.95 -6.56
CA MET A 83 0.45 -8.81 -5.99
C MET A 83 1.40 -7.67 -5.61
N ILE A 84 2.60 -7.67 -6.19
CA ILE A 84 3.53 -6.54 -6.18
C ILE A 84 3.53 -5.93 -7.58
N ILE A 85 2.66 -4.94 -7.78
CA ILE A 85 2.36 -4.39 -9.11
C ILE A 85 3.07 -3.05 -9.29
N PRO A 86 4.06 -2.95 -10.19
CA PRO A 86 4.66 -1.69 -10.58
C PRO A 86 3.80 -0.98 -11.62
N ILE A 87 3.45 0.27 -11.36
CA ILE A 87 2.71 1.12 -12.29
C ILE A 87 3.39 2.48 -12.43
N THR A 88 3.31 3.07 -13.61
CA THR A 88 3.45 4.52 -13.77
C THR A 88 2.13 5.18 -13.41
N VAL A 89 2.20 6.22 -12.61
CA VAL A 89 1.10 7.14 -12.34
C VAL A 89 1.40 8.46 -13.03
N SER A 90 0.48 8.91 -13.88
CA SER A 90 0.62 10.13 -14.69
C SER A 90 -0.58 11.06 -14.55
N GLY A 91 -0.43 12.29 -15.03
CA GLY A 91 -1.50 13.30 -15.07
C GLY A 91 -1.41 14.38 -13.99
N GLY A 92 -0.48 14.24 -13.04
CA GLY A 92 -0.12 15.30 -12.09
C GLY A 92 0.93 16.27 -12.67
N GLN A 93 1.60 17.02 -11.79
CA GLN A 93 2.74 17.89 -12.17
C GLN A 93 3.94 17.08 -12.67
N PHE A 94 4.11 15.85 -12.17
CA PHE A 94 5.13 14.90 -12.60
C PHE A 94 4.56 13.48 -12.57
N ASP A 95 5.15 12.62 -13.38
CA ASP A 95 4.88 11.19 -13.36
C ASP A 95 5.74 10.52 -12.28
N PHE A 96 5.21 9.48 -11.64
CA PHE A 96 5.95 8.71 -10.64
C PHE A 96 5.67 7.22 -10.76
N THR A 97 6.59 6.42 -10.22
CA THR A 97 6.42 4.97 -10.13
C THR A 97 5.76 4.62 -8.81
N LEU A 98 4.68 3.85 -8.87
CA LEU A 98 3.99 3.31 -7.71
C LEU A 98 4.06 1.78 -7.73
N PHE A 99 4.45 1.18 -6.62
CA PHE A 99 4.33 -0.24 -6.37
C PHE A 99 3.15 -0.47 -5.42
N ALA A 100 2.05 -1.01 -5.97
CA ALA A 100 0.91 -1.43 -5.17
C ALA A 100 1.19 -2.81 -4.60
N ILE A 101 1.04 -2.96 -3.28
CA ILE A 101 1.52 -4.14 -2.56
C ILE A 101 0.37 -4.82 -1.80
N TRP A 102 0.21 -6.12 -2.04
CA TRP A 102 -0.43 -7.02 -1.11
C TRP A 102 0.42 -8.29 -0.99
N ALA A 103 1.31 -8.31 -0.01
CA ALA A 103 2.34 -9.35 0.11
C ALA A 103 1.75 -10.66 0.65
N ASN A 104 1.08 -11.42 -0.22
CA ASN A 104 0.50 -12.71 0.13
C ASN A 104 0.52 -13.67 -1.08
N ASN A 105 1.50 -14.58 -1.07
CA ASN A 105 1.70 -15.60 -2.10
C ASN A 105 1.93 -16.98 -1.44
N PRO A 106 0.89 -17.61 -0.89
CA PRO A 106 1.03 -18.86 -0.13
C PRO A 106 1.53 -20.05 -0.95
N GLY A 107 1.50 -19.95 -2.29
CA GLY A 107 2.02 -20.98 -3.20
C GLY A 107 3.51 -20.84 -3.55
N ASP A 108 4.19 -19.79 -3.10
CA ASP A 108 5.62 -19.62 -3.33
C ASP A 108 6.44 -20.44 -2.31
N PRO A 109 7.29 -21.38 -2.77
CA PRO A 109 8.07 -22.24 -1.87
C PRO A 109 9.14 -21.50 -1.07
N ASP A 110 9.62 -20.33 -1.54
CA ASP A 110 10.67 -19.56 -0.86
C ASP A 110 10.09 -18.65 0.24
N GLY A 111 8.81 -18.31 0.15
CA GLY A 111 8.10 -17.64 1.23
C GLY A 111 6.93 -16.76 0.78
N ALA A 112 5.84 -16.83 1.54
CA ALA A 112 4.55 -16.25 1.15
C ALA A 112 4.37 -14.74 1.36
N TYR A 113 5.03 -14.15 2.37
CA TYR A 113 4.74 -12.79 2.82
C TYR A 113 5.86 -11.82 2.45
N VAL A 114 6.59 -11.28 3.45
CA VAL A 114 7.71 -10.34 3.26
C VAL A 114 8.75 -10.76 2.22
N THR A 115 8.96 -12.06 2.02
CA THR A 115 9.85 -12.58 0.98
C THR A 115 9.42 -12.17 -0.43
N GLN A 116 8.13 -11.97 -0.68
CA GLN A 116 7.61 -11.44 -1.94
C GLN A 116 8.04 -9.99 -2.16
N VAL A 117 7.97 -9.16 -1.10
CA VAL A 117 8.47 -7.78 -1.15
C VAL A 117 9.98 -7.77 -1.39
N TRP A 118 10.73 -8.63 -0.69
CA TRP A 118 12.17 -8.80 -0.89
C TRP A 118 12.52 -9.19 -2.33
N LYS A 119 11.88 -10.22 -2.89
CA LYS A 119 12.07 -10.61 -4.30
C LYS A 119 11.75 -9.45 -5.25
N ALA A 120 10.68 -8.72 -4.99
CA ALA A 120 10.25 -7.61 -5.84
C ALA A 120 11.23 -6.43 -5.81
N ILE A 121 11.71 -5.99 -4.64
CA ILE A 121 12.64 -4.86 -4.58
C ILE A 121 13.99 -5.18 -5.25
N HIS A 122 14.36 -6.47 -5.33
CA HIS A 122 15.52 -6.92 -6.08
C HIS A 122 15.26 -7.03 -7.58
N HIS A 123 14.09 -7.54 -7.99
CA HIS A 123 13.73 -7.66 -9.41
C HIS A 123 13.53 -6.28 -10.05
N TYR A 124 12.89 -5.35 -9.35
CA TYR A 124 12.60 -3.99 -9.83
C TYR A 124 13.67 -2.96 -9.44
N ASP A 125 14.89 -3.39 -9.12
CA ASP A 125 15.96 -2.55 -8.57
C ASP A 125 16.25 -1.28 -9.38
N THR A 126 16.10 -1.35 -10.71
CA THR A 126 16.29 -0.23 -11.64
C THR A 126 15.10 0.72 -11.72
N SER A 127 13.89 0.25 -11.39
CA SER A 127 12.65 1.04 -11.36
C SER A 127 12.42 1.69 -9.99
N ILE A 128 13.05 1.16 -8.95
CA ILE A 128 13.03 1.70 -7.59
C ILE A 128 14.18 2.68 -7.44
N THR A 129 13.87 3.97 -7.50
CA THR A 129 14.90 5.03 -7.45
C THR A 129 14.69 5.97 -6.27
N SER A 130 15.70 6.78 -5.98
CA SER A 130 15.62 7.84 -4.96
C SER A 130 14.76 9.03 -5.39
N LYS A 131 14.06 8.94 -6.52
CA LYS A 131 13.12 9.96 -7.01
C LYS A 131 11.79 9.35 -7.42
N GLN A 132 10.71 10.10 -7.22
CA GLN A 132 9.38 9.82 -7.77
C GLN A 132 8.96 8.34 -7.63
N THR A 133 9.18 7.74 -6.47
CA THR A 133 8.89 6.32 -6.20
C THR A 133 8.05 6.20 -4.95
N ILE A 134 6.93 5.48 -5.04
CA ILE A 134 6.07 5.10 -3.91
C ILE A 134 5.95 3.58 -3.87
N LEU A 135 6.05 2.97 -2.70
CA LEU A 135 5.64 1.59 -2.45
C LEU A 135 4.58 1.62 -1.34
N ILE A 136 3.37 1.15 -1.62
CA ILE A 136 2.25 1.30 -0.70
C ILE A 136 1.33 0.08 -0.72
N GLY A 137 0.89 -0.34 0.47
CA GLY A 137 0.00 -1.49 0.57
C GLY A 137 0.12 -2.25 1.89
N ASP A 138 -0.38 -3.49 1.87
CA ASP A 138 -0.28 -4.45 2.97
C ASP A 138 0.98 -5.31 2.77
N PHE A 139 2.01 -5.07 3.58
CA PHE A 139 3.29 -5.77 3.48
C PHE A 139 3.30 -7.10 4.23
N ASN A 140 2.24 -7.43 5.00
CA ASN A 140 2.14 -8.63 5.84
C ASN A 140 3.44 -8.93 6.62
N SER A 141 4.07 -7.89 7.15
CA SER A 141 5.38 -8.00 7.78
C SER A 141 5.65 -6.86 8.74
N ASN A 142 6.52 -7.12 9.71
CA ASN A 142 6.98 -6.16 10.69
C ASN A 142 8.30 -6.68 11.30
N THR A 143 9.18 -5.77 11.73
CA THR A 143 10.46 -6.11 12.36
C THR A 143 10.32 -7.05 13.57
N ILE A 144 9.22 -6.99 14.33
CA ILE A 144 9.02 -7.88 15.49
C ILE A 144 9.03 -9.38 15.15
N TRP A 145 8.84 -9.74 13.87
CA TRP A 145 8.86 -11.13 13.40
C TRP A 145 10.12 -11.52 12.65
N ASP A 146 11.13 -10.64 12.64
CA ASP A 146 12.40 -10.95 12.00
C ASP A 146 13.06 -12.17 12.64
N LYS A 147 13.64 -13.02 11.79
CA LYS A 147 14.35 -14.23 12.20
C LYS A 147 15.83 -14.10 11.82
N PRO A 148 16.78 -14.42 12.72
CA PRO A 148 18.22 -14.19 12.53
C PRO A 148 18.89 -14.83 11.30
N ARG A 149 18.20 -15.70 10.55
CA ARG A 149 18.75 -16.44 9.40
C ARG A 149 17.90 -16.33 8.13
N ARG A 150 16.91 -15.43 8.12
CA ARG A 150 16.07 -15.20 6.94
C ARG A 150 16.55 -13.94 6.24
N GLU A 151 17.15 -14.08 5.06
CA GLU A 151 17.70 -12.96 4.29
C GLU A 151 16.62 -11.94 3.89
N GLY A 152 15.49 -12.41 3.34
CA GLY A 152 14.36 -11.55 3.02
C GLY A 152 13.38 -11.41 4.18
N ASN A 153 13.76 -10.70 5.24
CA ASN A 153 12.90 -10.30 6.36
C ASN A 153 12.53 -8.80 6.30
N HIS A 154 11.76 -8.29 7.26
CA HIS A 154 11.25 -6.92 7.19
C HIS A 154 12.38 -5.89 7.32
N SER A 155 13.27 -6.04 8.31
CA SER A 155 14.39 -5.10 8.47
C SER A 155 15.34 -5.11 7.27
N ALA A 156 15.51 -6.24 6.59
CA ALA A 156 16.29 -6.32 5.36
C ALA A 156 15.62 -5.51 4.23
N VAL A 157 14.31 -5.64 4.04
CA VAL A 157 13.54 -4.82 3.08
C VAL A 157 13.70 -3.34 3.40
N VAL A 158 13.50 -2.93 4.65
CA VAL A 158 13.64 -1.53 5.07
C VAL A 158 15.04 -1.01 4.75
N LYS A 159 16.09 -1.74 5.18
CA LYS A 159 17.48 -1.36 4.92
C LYS A 159 17.75 -1.19 3.42
N ARG A 160 17.27 -2.13 2.59
CA ARG A 160 17.47 -2.07 1.14
C ARG A 160 16.77 -0.87 0.49
N LEU A 161 15.57 -0.54 0.95
CA LEU A 161 14.86 0.66 0.51
C LEU A 161 15.60 1.94 0.96
N GLU A 162 16.12 1.98 2.19
CA GLU A 162 16.90 3.12 2.69
C GLU A 162 18.19 3.33 1.90
N GLU A 163 18.89 2.27 1.50
CA GLU A 163 20.06 2.33 0.59
C GLU A 163 19.71 2.95 -0.77
N LYS A 164 18.43 2.86 -1.18
CA LYS A 164 17.88 3.47 -2.40
C LYS A 164 17.31 4.87 -2.17
N GLY A 165 17.44 5.43 -0.97
CA GLY A 165 16.85 6.73 -0.62
C GLY A 165 15.33 6.69 -0.52
N ILE A 166 14.75 5.55 -0.12
CA ILE A 166 13.32 5.34 0.06
C ILE A 166 13.03 5.05 1.54
N TYR A 167 12.04 5.74 2.10
CA TYR A 167 11.78 5.75 3.53
C TYR A 167 10.30 5.55 3.85
N SER A 168 10.01 4.89 4.97
CA SER A 168 8.64 4.76 5.49
C SER A 168 8.14 6.14 5.97
N VAL A 169 7.05 6.62 5.36
CA VAL A 169 6.46 7.93 5.73
C VAL A 169 5.97 7.93 7.17
N TYR A 170 5.39 6.83 7.63
CA TYR A 170 4.91 6.68 9.01
C TYR A 170 6.05 6.88 10.02
N HIS A 171 7.16 6.16 9.82
CA HIS A 171 8.30 6.21 10.74
C HIS A 171 8.95 7.59 10.76
N LYS A 172 9.07 8.23 9.59
CA LYS A 172 9.62 9.59 9.49
C LYS A 172 8.69 10.64 10.11
N HIS A 173 7.39 10.55 9.86
CA HIS A 173 6.41 11.53 10.35
C HIS A 173 6.22 11.48 11.86
N PHE A 174 6.07 10.28 12.44
CA PHE A 174 5.86 10.10 13.88
C PHE A 174 7.15 9.92 14.69
N ASN A 175 8.32 10.04 14.03
CA ASN A 175 9.63 9.79 14.62
C ASN A 175 9.70 8.45 15.39
N GLN A 176 9.21 7.39 14.76
CA GLN A 176 9.12 6.05 15.35
C GLN A 176 10.29 5.17 14.89
N THR A 177 10.65 4.19 15.70
CA THR A 177 11.58 3.12 15.32
C THR A 177 10.80 1.95 14.72
N GLN A 178 11.33 1.34 13.66
CA GLN A 178 10.77 0.11 13.07
C GLN A 178 10.56 -0.97 14.14
N GLY A 179 9.38 -1.60 14.16
CA GLY A 179 9.01 -2.60 15.16
C GLY A 179 8.63 -2.04 16.53
N LYS A 180 8.53 -0.71 16.68
CA LYS A 180 8.02 -0.03 17.89
C LYS A 180 6.85 0.90 17.57
N GLU A 181 6.11 0.60 16.52
CA GLU A 181 5.03 1.45 16.03
C GLU A 181 3.93 1.58 17.08
N GLN A 182 3.61 2.82 17.47
CA GLN A 182 2.51 3.10 18.40
C GLN A 182 1.11 2.96 17.79
N HIS A 183 0.99 3.10 16.47
CA HIS A 183 -0.29 3.07 15.75
C HIS A 183 -0.39 1.79 14.90
N PRO A 184 -1.18 0.80 15.32
CA PRO A 184 -1.40 -0.42 14.55
C PRO A 184 -2.22 -0.16 13.29
N THR A 185 -2.01 -0.96 12.25
CA THR A 185 -2.79 -0.94 11.00
C THR A 185 -3.62 -2.19 10.80
N TRP A 186 -3.36 -3.25 11.58
CA TRP A 186 -4.11 -4.50 11.61
C TRP A 186 -4.37 -5.00 13.02
N TYR A 187 -5.54 -5.59 13.25
CA TYR A 187 -5.98 -6.12 14.53
C TYR A 187 -6.46 -7.56 14.33
N MET A 188 -5.71 -8.53 14.83
CA MET A 188 -6.02 -9.95 14.60
C MET A 188 -7.41 -10.30 15.13
N TYR A 189 -8.27 -10.84 14.27
CA TYR A 189 -9.69 -11.11 14.57
C TYR A 189 -10.49 -9.87 15.01
N ARG A 190 -10.02 -8.66 14.70
CA ARG A 190 -10.55 -7.38 15.18
C ARG A 190 -10.48 -7.24 16.69
N HIS A 191 -9.47 -7.84 17.32
CA HIS A 191 -9.24 -7.72 18.76
C HIS A 191 -8.27 -6.59 19.07
N HIS A 192 -8.67 -5.67 19.95
CA HIS A 192 -7.84 -4.54 20.36
C HIS A 192 -6.52 -4.96 21.02
N ASP A 193 -6.50 -6.09 21.73
CA ASP A 193 -5.32 -6.63 22.43
C ASP A 193 -4.37 -7.43 21.53
N LYS A 194 -4.66 -7.53 20.22
CA LYS A 194 -3.80 -8.22 19.23
C LYS A 194 -3.44 -7.31 18.04
N PRO A 195 -2.83 -6.14 18.29
CA PRO A 195 -2.51 -5.16 17.26
C PRO A 195 -1.15 -5.41 16.58
N TYR A 196 -1.06 -5.04 15.30
CA TYR A 196 0.19 -5.03 14.53
C TYR A 196 0.19 -3.89 13.49
N HIS A 197 1.38 -3.44 13.07
CA HIS A 197 1.54 -2.49 11.96
C HIS A 197 2.05 -3.23 10.73
N LEU A 198 1.20 -3.42 9.73
CA LEU A 198 1.42 -4.24 8.53
C LEU A 198 1.24 -3.50 7.21
N ASP A 199 0.41 -2.45 7.21
CA ASP A 199 0.19 -1.58 6.07
C ASP A 199 1.17 -0.40 6.09
N TYR A 200 1.91 -0.20 5.01
CA TYR A 200 2.96 0.81 4.92
C TYR A 200 2.83 1.66 3.66
N CYS A 201 3.40 2.86 3.73
CA CYS A 201 3.74 3.68 2.58
C CYS A 201 5.22 4.07 2.70
N PHE A 202 6.02 3.66 1.72
CA PHE A 202 7.42 4.02 1.56
C PHE A 202 7.54 4.93 0.35
N VAL A 203 8.33 6.00 0.46
CA VAL A 203 8.51 6.95 -0.64
C VAL A 203 9.97 7.36 -0.80
N SER A 204 10.34 7.72 -2.02
CA SER A 204 11.62 8.33 -2.33
C SER A 204 11.81 9.65 -1.58
N ILE A 205 13.07 10.04 -1.35
CA ILE A 205 13.43 11.19 -0.52
C ILE A 205 12.80 12.51 -1.00
N ASP A 206 12.73 12.74 -2.31
CA ASP A 206 12.08 13.91 -2.92
C ASP A 206 10.58 13.99 -2.60
N MET A 207 9.91 12.84 -2.60
CA MET A 207 8.49 12.77 -2.22
C MET A 207 8.31 12.90 -0.71
N LEU A 208 9.25 12.42 0.09
CA LEU A 208 9.24 12.59 1.54
C LEU A 208 9.35 14.07 1.94
N GLU A 209 10.13 14.88 1.20
CA GLU A 209 10.25 16.33 1.41
C GLU A 209 8.92 17.07 1.22
N CYS A 210 8.00 16.50 0.43
CA CYS A 210 6.65 17.03 0.22
C CYS A 210 5.59 16.45 1.15
N LEU A 211 5.99 15.62 2.12
CA LEU A 211 5.04 14.97 3.02
C LEU A 211 4.35 16.02 3.90
N LYS A 212 3.04 16.14 3.75
CA LYS A 212 2.20 17.05 4.54
C LYS A 212 1.68 16.39 5.80
N SER A 213 1.11 15.18 5.68
CA SER A 213 0.54 14.45 6.81
C SER A 213 0.52 12.94 6.60
N VAL A 214 0.57 12.21 7.71
CA VAL A 214 0.28 10.77 7.77
C VAL A 214 -0.78 10.55 8.85
N GLU A 215 -1.87 9.88 8.50
CA GLU A 215 -2.94 9.51 9.41
C GLU A 215 -3.16 8.00 9.36
N VAL A 216 -3.41 7.40 10.53
CA VAL A 216 -3.80 5.99 10.68
C VAL A 216 -5.21 5.95 11.24
N GLY A 217 -6.09 5.16 10.63
CA GLY A 217 -7.48 5.05 11.08
C GLY A 217 -7.59 4.55 12.53
N ASN A 218 -8.54 5.09 13.29
CA ASN A 218 -8.79 4.61 14.66
C ASN A 218 -9.48 3.23 14.69
N TYR A 219 -9.18 2.45 15.72
CA TYR A 219 -9.69 1.10 15.89
C TYR A 219 -11.22 1.04 15.96
N GLU A 220 -11.86 1.87 16.80
CA GLU A 220 -13.28 1.79 17.15
C GLU A 220 -14.19 1.99 15.94
N PHE A 221 -13.77 2.84 15.00
CA PHE A 221 -14.52 3.11 13.79
C PHE A 221 -14.24 2.06 12.71
N TRP A 222 -12.98 1.80 12.40
CA TRP A 222 -12.60 1.04 11.21
C TRP A 222 -12.76 -0.47 11.37
N THR A 223 -12.60 -1.01 12.58
CA THR A 223 -12.66 -2.46 12.80
C THR A 223 -14.03 -3.09 12.62
N LYS A 224 -15.08 -2.25 12.50
CA LYS A 224 -16.42 -2.67 12.08
C LYS A 224 -16.41 -3.17 10.63
N TYR A 225 -15.54 -2.64 9.78
CA TYR A 225 -15.55 -2.85 8.33
C TYR A 225 -14.44 -3.79 7.84
N SER A 226 -13.26 -3.74 8.45
CA SER A 226 -12.11 -4.60 8.15
C SER A 226 -11.32 -4.86 9.43
N ASP A 227 -10.54 -5.92 9.51
CA ASP A 227 -9.51 -6.09 10.54
C ASP A 227 -8.31 -5.17 10.35
N HIS A 228 -8.22 -4.48 9.20
CA HIS A 228 -7.29 -3.39 8.96
C HIS A 228 -7.93 -2.01 9.09
N VAL A 229 -7.12 -1.03 9.44
CA VAL A 229 -7.46 0.40 9.42
C VAL A 229 -6.64 1.09 8.31
N PRO A 230 -7.16 2.15 7.67
CA PRO A 230 -6.47 2.79 6.56
C PRO A 230 -5.21 3.53 7.00
N VAL A 231 -4.21 3.56 6.12
CA VAL A 231 -3.08 4.50 6.17
C VAL A 231 -3.32 5.56 5.10
N ILE A 232 -3.41 6.81 5.52
CA ILE A 232 -3.74 7.97 4.69
C ILE A 232 -2.53 8.88 4.66
N VAL A 233 -2.02 9.17 3.47
CA VAL A 233 -0.82 9.97 3.28
C VAL A 233 -1.16 11.14 2.36
N THR A 234 -0.87 12.35 2.82
CA THR A 234 -1.05 13.57 2.03
C THR A 234 0.29 14.19 1.73
N PHE A 235 0.52 14.49 0.45
CA PHE A 235 1.64 15.26 -0.05
C PHE A 235 1.17 16.64 -0.50
N ASP A 236 1.96 17.66 -0.23
CA ASP A 236 1.81 18.96 -0.88
C ASP A 236 2.18 18.86 -2.37
N VAL A 237 1.87 19.90 -3.14
CA VAL A 237 2.35 20.04 -4.51
C VAL A 237 3.81 20.47 -4.42
N LEU A 238 4.73 19.78 -5.10
CA LEU A 238 6.13 20.18 -5.17
C LEU A 238 6.21 21.66 -5.59
N PRO A 239 6.99 22.51 -4.90
CA PRO A 239 7.45 23.75 -5.51
C PRO A 239 8.27 23.38 -6.76
N ASP A 240 8.08 24.13 -7.84
CA ASP A 240 8.84 23.99 -9.09
C ASP A 240 10.38 24.02 -8.87
#